data_AF-A0A2V9UFM1-F1
#
_entry.id   AF-A0A2V9UFM1-F1
#
_cell.length_a   1.000
_cell.length_b   1.000
_cell.length_c   1.000
_cell.angle_alpha   90.00
_cell.angle_beta   90.00
_cell.angle_gamma   90.00
#
_symmetry.space_group_name_H-M   'P 1'
#
loop_
_entity.id
_entity.type
_entity.pdbx_description
1 polymer ?
#
loop_
_entity_poly.entity_id
_entity_poly.type
_entity_poly.pdbx_seq_one_letter_code
_entity_poly.pdbx_strand_id
1 'polypeptide(L)'
;MIAHGYSKVFGGLSEHVHHVSNLGLPGWLAYFSAAAEFFGGILVIAGLFTRFAALAILINMSVAIWKVHWKNGLLGQGGYQFPLALGAIAFALIFLGAGPIALDGIRRGGGARSKKD
;
A
#
# COMPACT_ATOMS: atom_id res chain seq x y z
N MET A 1 -6.91 -2.07 -3.14
CA MET A 1 -5.61 -2.66 -2.71
C MET A 1 -5.75 -4.16 -2.51
N ILE A 2 -6.41 -4.65 -1.44
CA ILE A 2 -6.41 -6.09 -1.13
C ILE A 2 -7.10 -6.94 -2.19
N ALA A 3 -8.27 -6.54 -2.71
CA ALA A 3 -8.94 -7.28 -3.80
C ALA A 3 -8.09 -7.33 -5.09
N HIS A 4 -7.39 -6.25 -5.42
CA HIS A 4 -6.46 -6.20 -6.56
C HIS A 4 -5.20 -7.02 -6.32
N GLY A 5 -4.65 -7.03 -5.11
CA GLY A 5 -3.52 -7.87 -4.73
C GLY A 5 -3.89 -9.35 -4.67
N TYR A 6 -5.08 -9.68 -4.18
CA TYR A 6 -5.58 -11.05 -4.11
C TYR A 6 -5.69 -11.68 -5.49
N SER A 7 -6.30 -10.99 -6.46
CA SER A 7 -6.39 -11.49 -7.83
C SER A 7 -5.02 -11.64 -8.48
N LYS A 8 -4.06 -10.75 -8.17
CA LYS A 8 -2.67 -10.88 -8.64
C LYS A 8 -1.93 -12.06 -8.00
N VAL A 9 -2.14 -12.32 -6.71
CA VAL A 9 -1.45 -13.40 -5.97
C VAL A 9 -2.07 -14.78 -6.25
N PHE A 10 -3.38 -14.86 -6.41
CA PHE A 10 -4.14 -16.13 -6.52
C PHE A 10 -4.61 -16.46 -7.95
N GLY A 11 -3.84 -16.08 -8.97
CA GLY A 11 -4.07 -16.55 -10.35
C GLY A 11 -3.75 -15.55 -11.46
N GLY A 12 -3.60 -14.27 -11.14
CA GLY A 12 -3.35 -13.19 -12.12
C GLY A 12 -1.89 -12.73 -12.19
N LEU A 13 -0.94 -13.48 -11.64
CA LEU A 13 0.45 -13.03 -11.51
C LEU A 13 1.15 -12.93 -12.87
N SER A 14 0.93 -13.90 -13.76
CA SER A 14 1.46 -13.89 -15.12
C SER A 14 0.97 -12.67 -15.90
N GLU A 15 -0.35 -12.44 -15.91
CA GLU A 15 -0.99 -11.25 -16.48
C GLU A 15 -0.40 -9.95 -15.91
N HIS A 16 -0.16 -9.89 -14.60
CA HIS A 16 0.44 -8.72 -13.98
C HIS A 16 1.92 -8.53 -14.37
N VAL A 17 2.69 -9.60 -14.49
CA VAL A 17 4.08 -9.57 -14.98
C VAL A 17 4.12 -9.05 -16.43
N HIS A 18 3.21 -9.51 -17.29
CA HIS A 18 3.08 -8.99 -18.65
C HIS A 18 2.69 -7.51 -18.65
N HIS A 19 1.75 -7.10 -17.81
CA HIS A 19 1.36 -5.69 -17.68
C HIS A 19 2.53 -4.79 -17.24
N VAL A 20 3.30 -5.21 -16.23
CA VAL A 20 4.48 -4.47 -15.75
C VAL A 20 5.57 -4.41 -16.82
N SER A 21 5.78 -5.51 -17.55
CA SER A 21 6.72 -5.56 -18.67
C SER A 21 6.32 -4.59 -19.79
N ASN A 22 5.03 -4.48 -20.09
CA ASN A 22 4.49 -3.52 -21.07
C ASN A 22 4.65 -2.04 -20.65
N LEU A 23 4.81 -1.76 -19.35
CA LEU A 23 5.11 -0.42 -18.83
C LEU A 23 6.61 -0.06 -18.93
N GLY A 24 7.42 -0.94 -19.53
CA GLY A 24 8.87 -0.82 -19.64
C GLY A 24 9.59 -1.02 -18.31
N LEU A 25 8.98 -1.77 -17.38
CA LEU A 25 9.56 -2.12 -16.08
C LEU A 25 9.93 -3.60 -16.06
N PRO A 26 10.98 -3.99 -15.32
CA PRO A 26 11.32 -5.39 -15.14
C PRO A 26 10.16 -6.20 -14.55
N GLY A 27 9.80 -7.33 -15.17
CA GLY A 27 8.68 -8.16 -14.72
C GLY A 27 8.79 -8.66 -13.28
N TRP A 28 10.00 -8.78 -12.72
CA TRP A 28 10.21 -9.15 -11.32
C TRP A 28 9.63 -8.11 -10.33
N LEU A 29 9.46 -6.84 -10.73
CA LEU A 29 8.82 -5.82 -9.91
C LEU A 29 7.31 -6.09 -9.71
N ALA A 30 6.68 -6.87 -10.59
CA ALA A 30 5.27 -7.24 -10.44
C ALA A 30 5.03 -8.07 -9.17
N TYR A 31 6.00 -8.90 -8.78
CA TYR A 31 5.94 -9.68 -7.54
C TYR A 31 5.97 -8.78 -6.31
N PHE A 32 6.85 -7.76 -6.32
CA PHE A 32 6.93 -6.77 -5.26
C PHE A 32 5.66 -5.91 -5.18
N SER A 33 5.10 -5.49 -6.31
CA SER A 33 3.83 -4.75 -6.36
C SER A 33 2.67 -5.59 -5.82
N ALA A 34 2.52 -6.83 -6.29
CA ALA A 34 1.46 -7.73 -5.82
C ALA A 34 1.59 -8.01 -4.31
N ALA A 35 2.81 -8.23 -3.81
CA ALA A 35 3.06 -8.41 -2.40
C ALA A 35 2.75 -7.15 -1.58
N ALA A 36 3.15 -5.96 -2.05
CA ALA A 36 2.87 -4.69 -1.38
C ALA A 36 1.37 -4.39 -1.33
N GLU A 37 0.61 -4.70 -2.39
CA GLU A 37 -0.84 -4.44 -2.43
C GLU A 37 -1.64 -5.40 -1.53
N PHE A 38 -1.24 -6.67 -1.50
CA PHE A 38 -1.92 -7.69 -0.70
C PHE A 38 -1.46 -7.67 0.75
N PHE A 39 -0.18 -7.96 1.00
CA PHE A 39 0.37 -8.03 2.35
C PHE A 39 0.50 -6.65 2.98
N GLY A 40 0.91 -5.62 2.23
CA GLY A 40 0.98 -4.26 2.77
C GLY A 40 -0.38 -3.75 3.23
N GLY A 41 -1.45 -4.00 2.44
CA GLY A 41 -2.82 -3.69 2.83
C GLY A 41 -3.25 -4.41 4.12
N ILE A 42 -2.97 -5.71 4.22
CA ILE A 42 -3.29 -6.51 5.42
C ILE A 42 -2.50 -6.02 6.63
N LEU A 43 -1.20 -5.72 6.49
CA LEU A 43 -0.33 -5.26 7.56
C LEU A 43 -0.76 -3.88 8.09
N VAL A 44 -1.17 -2.97 7.20
CA VAL A 44 -1.73 -1.67 7.61
C VAL A 44 -3.03 -1.84 8.38
N ILE A 45 -3.94 -2.70 7.92
CA ILE A 45 -5.21 -2.97 8.63
C ILE A 45 -4.97 -3.63 9.98
N ALA A 46 -4.08 -4.63 10.04
CA ALA A 46 -3.69 -5.29 11.27
C ALA A 46 -2.93 -4.36 12.22
N GLY A 47 -2.43 -3.23 11.72
CA GLY A 47 -1.63 -2.30 12.51
C GLY A 47 -0.26 -2.88 12.89
N LEU A 48 0.30 -3.79 12.09
CA LEU A 48 1.58 -4.46 12.37
C LEU A 48 2.64 -3.96 11.39
N PHE A 49 3.80 -3.50 11.89
CA PHE A 49 4.86 -2.91 11.05
C PHE A 49 4.33 -1.82 10.11
N THR A 50 3.34 -1.05 10.57
CA THR A 50 2.58 -0.07 9.77
C THR A 50 3.47 0.92 9.03
N ARG A 51 4.60 1.32 9.62
CA ARG A 51 5.56 2.22 8.97
C ARG A 51 6.21 1.60 7.73
N PHE A 52 6.66 0.34 7.84
CA PHE A 52 7.28 -0.38 6.72
C PHE A 52 6.24 -0.75 5.65
N ALA A 53 5.06 -1.22 6.07
CA ALA A 53 3.97 -1.53 5.16
C ALA A 53 3.48 -0.28 4.41
N ALA A 54 3.34 0.85 5.10
CA ALA A 54 2.96 2.12 4.50
C ALA A 54 4.03 2.64 3.53
N LEU A 55 5.32 2.46 3.84
CA LEU A 55 6.40 2.81 2.90
C LEU A 55 6.30 1.99 1.60
N ALA A 56 6.07 0.67 1.70
CA ALA A 56 5.89 -0.19 0.54
C ALA A 56 4.66 0.21 -0.30
N ILE A 57 3.54 0.54 0.35
CA ILE A 57 2.33 1.04 -0.34
C ILE A 57 2.60 2.37 -1.03
N LEU A 58 3.27 3.31 -0.35
CA LEU A 58 3.60 4.62 -0.90
C LEU A 58 4.40 4.49 -2.19
N ILE A 59 5.48 3.68 -2.18
CA ILE A 59 6.31 3.43 -3.36
C ILE A 59 5.47 2.81 -4.49
N ASN A 60 4.66 1.81 -4.18
CA ASN A 60 3.81 1.16 -5.17
C ASN A 60 2.81 2.15 -5.82
N MET A 61 2.19 3.02 -5.02
CA MET A 61 1.27 4.05 -5.51
C MET A 61 2.00 5.10 -6.35
N SER A 62 3.20 5.54 -5.95
CA SER A 62 4.00 6.47 -6.76
C SER A 62 4.34 5.90 -8.15
N VAL A 63 4.74 4.63 -8.23
CA VAL A 63 5.02 3.96 -9.50
C VAL A 63 3.74 3.82 -10.34
N ALA A 64 2.63 3.41 -9.73
CA ALA A 64 1.35 3.26 -10.42
C ALA A 64 0.81 4.59 -10.98
N ILE A 65 0.98 5.69 -10.25
CA ILE A 65 0.62 7.04 -10.71
C ILE A 65 1.49 7.41 -11.92
N TRP A 66 2.81 7.28 -11.80
CA TRP A 66 3.73 7.73 -12.84
C TRP A 66 3.59 6.93 -14.14
N LYS A 67 3.42 5.61 -14.05
CA LYS A 67 3.43 4.73 -15.23
C LYS A 67 2.05 4.48 -15.85
N VAL A 68 1.00 4.43 -15.04
CA VAL A 68 -0.33 3.98 -15.50
C VAL A 68 -1.31 5.15 -15.57
N HIS A 69 -1.38 5.99 -14.53
CA HIS A 69 -2.47 6.96 -14.39
C HIS A 69 -2.08 8.40 -14.78
N TRP A 70 -0.79 8.67 -15.04
CA TRP A 70 -0.27 10.00 -15.38
C TRP A 70 -0.99 10.61 -16.60
N LYS A 71 -1.31 9.77 -17.60
CA LYS A 71 -1.99 10.19 -18.83
C LYS A 71 -3.50 10.41 -18.66
N ASN A 72 -4.10 9.82 -17.62
CA ASN A 72 -5.55 9.87 -17.38
C ASN A 72 -5.99 11.13 -16.62
N GLY A 73 -5.03 11.96 -16.16
CA GLY A 73 -5.30 13.17 -15.40
C GLY A 73 -5.82 12.90 -13.98
N LEU A 74 -6.18 13.96 -13.26
CA LEU A 74 -6.67 13.87 -11.88
C LEU A 74 -8.08 13.24 -11.81
N LEU A 75 -9.03 13.84 -12.52
CA LEU A 75 -10.47 13.53 -12.48
C LEU A 75 -10.94 12.69 -13.67
N GLY A 76 -10.04 12.29 -14.59
CA GLY A 76 -10.43 11.47 -15.73
C GLY A 76 -10.87 10.07 -15.30
N GLN A 77 -11.58 9.35 -16.18
CA GLN A 77 -11.86 7.93 -15.93
C GLN A 77 -10.53 7.16 -15.79
N GLY A 78 -10.33 6.51 -14.65
CA GLY A 78 -9.05 5.89 -14.32
C GLY A 78 -7.94 6.90 -13.99
N GLY A 79 -8.30 8.10 -13.53
CA GLY A 79 -7.38 9.13 -13.07
C GLY A 79 -6.63 8.75 -11.79
N TYR A 80 -5.56 9.48 -11.48
CA TYR A 80 -4.66 9.14 -10.38
C TYR A 80 -5.13 9.57 -8.99
N GLN A 81 -6.35 10.09 -8.85
CA GLN A 81 -6.91 10.52 -7.57
C GLN A 81 -6.95 9.45 -6.49
N PHE A 82 -7.43 8.25 -6.82
CA PHE A 82 -7.53 7.17 -5.86
C PHE A 82 -6.15 6.65 -5.41
N PRO A 83 -5.20 6.38 -6.33
CA PRO A 83 -3.81 6.10 -5.96
C PRO A 83 -3.15 7.22 -5.15
N LEU A 84 -3.43 8.49 -5.48
CA LEU A 84 -2.87 9.65 -4.77
C LEU A 84 -3.40 9.75 -3.34
N ALA A 85 -4.70 9.54 -3.13
CA ALA A 85 -5.30 9.52 -1.81
C ALA A 85 -4.71 8.39 -0.95
N LEU A 86 -4.58 7.19 -1.52
CA LEU A 86 -3.95 6.06 -0.84
C LEU A 86 -2.46 6.33 -0.52
N GLY A 87 -1.73 6.95 -1.45
CA GLY A 87 -0.36 7.39 -1.23
C GLY A 87 -0.26 8.43 -0.10
N ALA A 88 -1.15 9.42 -0.06
CA ALA A 88 -1.19 10.43 0.99
C ALA A 88 -1.50 9.83 2.37
N ILE A 89 -2.44 8.88 2.45
CA ILE A 89 -2.74 8.14 3.68
C ILE A 89 -1.53 7.31 4.11
N ALA A 90 -0.90 6.58 3.19
CA ALA A 90 0.31 5.83 3.48
C ALA A 90 1.44 6.75 3.97
N PHE A 91 1.65 7.89 3.33
CA PHE A 91 2.62 8.90 3.75
C PHE A 91 2.33 9.38 5.18
N ALA A 92 1.08 9.70 5.51
CA ALA A 92 0.70 10.08 6.87
C ALA A 92 1.01 8.95 7.88
N LEU A 93 0.72 7.70 7.54
CA LEU A 93 0.98 6.52 8.39
C LEU A 93 2.48 6.24 8.62
N ILE A 94 3.36 6.64 7.70
CA ILE A 94 4.81 6.55 7.92
C ILE A 94 5.24 7.41 9.12
N PHE A 95 4.70 8.63 9.22
CA PHE A 95 5.06 9.59 10.28
C PHE A 95 4.24 9.38 11.57
N LEU A 96 2.92 9.24 11.45
CA LEU A 96 2.03 9.03 12.60
C LEU A 96 2.21 7.64 13.21
N GLY A 97 2.55 6.63 12.40
CA GLY A 97 2.65 5.24 12.82
C GLY A 97 1.29 4.58 13.07
N ALA A 98 1.33 3.40 13.69
CA ALA A 98 0.15 2.64 14.08
C ALA A 98 -0.64 3.38 15.18
N GLY A 99 -1.95 3.59 14.97
CA GLY A 99 -2.83 4.18 15.98
C GLY A 99 -3.01 3.30 17.23
N PRO A 100 -3.73 3.77 18.27
CA PRO A 100 -3.84 3.10 19.57
C PRO A 100 -4.52 1.72 19.53
N ILE A 101 -5.25 1.40 18.46
CA ILE A 101 -5.95 0.12 18.25
C ILE A 101 -5.05 -0.90 17.52
N ALA A 102 -3.87 -0.49 17.06
CA ALA A 102 -2.97 -1.33 16.29
C ALA A 102 -2.36 -2.47 17.13
N LEU A 103 -2.17 -3.64 16.51
CA LEU A 103 -1.49 -4.77 17.15
C LEU A 103 -0.02 -4.43 17.52
N ASP A 104 0.63 -3.49 16.81
CA ASP A 104 1.93 -2.95 17.25
C ASP A 104 1.87 -2.27 18.63
N GLY A 105 0.75 -1.64 18.97
CA GLY A 105 0.52 -1.01 20.28
C GLY A 105 0.36 -2.02 21.41
N ILE A 106 -0.08 -3.25 21.11
CA ILE A 106 -0.13 -4.35 22.08
C ILE A 106 1.28 -4.91 22.32
N ARG A 107 2.15 -4.92 21.29
CA ARG A 107 3.53 -5.42 21.40
C ARG A 107 4.52 -4.39 21.98
N ARG A 108 4.30 -3.08 21.73
CA ARG A 108 4.91 -1.97 22.48
C ARG A 108 4.10 -1.72 23.74
N GLY A 109 4.28 -2.59 24.75
CA GLY A 109 3.42 -2.67 25.93
C GLY A 109 2.88 -1.33 26.48
N GLY A 110 1.58 -1.34 26.82
CA GLY A 110 1.07 -0.63 28.00
C GLY A 110 1.33 0.88 28.10
N GLY A 111 1.41 1.60 26.99
CA GLY A 111 1.68 3.04 26.99
C GLY A 111 0.47 3.95 27.25
N ALA A 112 -0.69 3.41 27.64
CA ALA A 112 -1.89 4.21 27.96
C ALA A 112 -2.06 4.38 29.47
N ARG A 113 -1.20 5.24 30.03
CA ARG A 113 -1.53 6.28 31.02
C ARG A 113 -2.67 5.94 32.00
N SER A 114 -2.30 5.39 33.17
CA SER A 114 -3.07 5.58 34.39
C SER A 114 -3.09 7.08 34.69
N LYS A 115 -4.17 7.76 34.30
CA LYS A 115 -4.53 9.04 34.90
C LYS A 115 -5.36 8.70 36.13
N LYS A 116 -4.68 8.71 37.28
CA LYS A 116 -5.28 8.71 38.60
C LYS A 116 -5.43 10.18 38.98
N ASP A 117 -6.61 10.73 38.80
CA ASP A 117 -7.08 11.95 39.48
C ASP A 117 -8.49 11.63 40.02
#